data_AF-A0A845RBU8-F1
#
_entry.id   AF-A0A845RBU8-F1
#
_cell.length_a   1.000
_cell.length_b   1.000
_cell.length_c   1.000
_cell.angle_alpha   90.00
_cell.angle_beta   90.00
_cell.angle_gamma   90.00
#
_symmetry.space_group_name_H-M   'P 1'
#
loop_
_entity.id
_entity.type
_entity.pdbx_description
1 polymer ?
#
loop_
_entity_poly.entity_id
_entity_poly.type
_entity_poly.pdbx_seq_one_letter_code
_entity_poly.pdbx_strand_id
1 'polypeptide(L)'
;MNDVREFSVPTAQLSCLIGNLFAELEPPCSEPDNPEALTLCGKAPSGREAMLFVYREHCLFVGDPEDLDAARNGRCPDRRCGRG
;
A
#
# COMPACT_ATOMS: atom_id res chain seq x y z
N MET A 1 -13.65 -5.60 -9.04
CA MET A 1 -12.73 -5.93 -10.15
C MET A 1 -11.38 -5.48 -9.65
N ASN A 2 -10.43 -6.40 -9.40
CA ASN A 2 -9.13 -6.00 -8.86
C ASN A 2 -8.30 -5.40 -10.01
N ASP A 3 -7.89 -4.14 -9.86
CA ASP A 3 -7.06 -3.40 -10.80
C ASP A 3 -5.60 -3.51 -10.37
N VAL A 4 -4.68 -3.58 -11.35
CA VAL A 4 -3.25 -3.55 -11.09
C VAL A 4 -2.72 -2.18 -11.47
N ARG A 5 -2.15 -1.46 -10.50
CA ARG A 5 -1.61 -0.12 -10.72
C ARG A 5 -0.16 -0.01 -10.30
N GLU A 6 0.66 0.42 -11.24
CA GLU A 6 2.03 0.83 -10.98
C GLU A 6 2.07 2.31 -10.64
N PHE A 7 2.81 2.67 -9.59
CA PHE A 7 3.07 4.05 -9.24
C PHE A 7 4.42 4.22 -8.55
N SER A 8 4.91 5.45 -8.50
CA SER A 8 6.11 5.81 -7.77
C SER A 8 5.82 7.03 -6.89
N VAL A 9 6.21 6.95 -5.63
CA VAL A 9 6.06 8.05 -4.66
C VAL A 9 7.32 8.15 -3.80
N PRO A 10 7.65 9.35 -3.27
CA PRO A 10 8.74 9.49 -2.31
C PRO A 10 8.54 8.57 -1.09
N THR A 11 9.63 8.06 -0.51
CA THR A 11 9.57 7.13 0.64
C THR A 11 8.74 7.67 1.81
N ALA A 12 8.85 8.96 2.10
CA ALA A 12 8.05 9.61 3.14
C ALA A 12 6.53 9.57 2.86
N GLN A 13 6.13 9.66 1.59
CA GLN A 13 4.72 9.52 1.19
C GLN A 13 4.29 8.06 1.15
N LEU A 14 5.20 7.14 0.82
CA LEU A 14 4.93 5.71 0.79
C LEU A 14 4.50 5.18 2.16
N SER A 15 5.18 5.56 3.24
CA SER A 15 4.80 5.14 4.59
C SER A 15 3.39 5.59 4.97
N CYS A 16 3.03 6.83 4.60
CA CYS A 16 1.67 7.33 4.84
C CYS A 16 0.63 6.63 3.97
N LEU A 17 0.97 6.38 2.70
CA LEU A 17 0.11 5.66 1.77
C LEU A 17 -0.19 4.26 2.30
N ILE A 18 0.82 3.51 2.74
CA ILE A 18 0.63 2.18 3.36
C ILE A 18 -0.30 2.27 4.57
N GLY A 19 -0.08 3.24 5.46
CA GLY A 19 -0.92 3.43 6.64
C GLY A 19 -2.37 3.86 6.34
N ASN A 20 -2.60 4.56 5.23
CA ASN A 20 -3.95 4.89 4.78
C ASN A 20 -4.61 3.74 4.01
N LEU A 21 -3.79 2.95 3.30
CA LEU A 21 -4.25 1.90 2.39
C LEU A 21 -4.65 0.64 3.13
N PHE A 22 -3.97 0.27 4.21
CA PHE A 22 -4.25 -0.95 4.96
C PHE A 22 -4.86 -0.63 6.32
N ALA A 23 -6.11 -1.03 6.51
CA ALA A 23 -6.76 -1.03 7.81
C ALA A 23 -6.31 -2.26 8.64
N GLU A 24 -6.08 -3.38 7.98
CA GLU A 24 -5.59 -4.63 8.56
C GLU A 24 -4.51 -5.21 7.65
N LEU A 25 -3.40 -5.68 8.23
CA LEU A 25 -2.36 -6.41 7.51
C LEU A 25 -2.54 -7.91 7.76
N GLU A 26 -2.48 -8.68 6.69
CA GLU A 26 -2.55 -10.14 6.71
C GLU A 26 -1.17 -10.72 6.38
N PRO A 27 -0.80 -11.86 6.98
CA PRO A 27 0.48 -12.48 6.69
C PRO A 27 0.50 -12.92 5.21
N PRO A 28 1.61 -12.67 4.48
CA PRO A 28 1.76 -13.08 3.09
C PRO A 28 2.03 -14.60 3.01
N CYS A 29 1.06 -15.42 3.40
CA CYS A 29 1.24 -16.88 3.54
C CYS A 29 1.23 -17.64 2.20
N SER A 30 0.82 -16.99 1.10
CA SER A 30 0.54 -17.67 -0.18
C SER A 30 1.26 -17.08 -1.39
N GLU A 31 1.91 -15.93 -1.25
CA GLU A 31 2.65 -15.29 -2.33
C GLU A 31 4.13 -15.74 -2.28
N PRO A 32 4.77 -16.03 -3.42
CA PRO A 32 6.20 -16.36 -3.42
C PRO A 32 6.98 -15.21 -2.80
N ASP A 33 7.85 -15.55 -1.84
CA ASP A 33 8.83 -14.63 -1.26
C ASP A 33 9.65 -14.05 -2.42
N ASN A 34 9.32 -12.83 -2.85
CA ASN A 34 10.00 -12.18 -3.96
C ASN A 34 11.17 -11.41 -3.35
N PRO A 35 12.42 -11.89 -3.47
CA PRO A 35 13.55 -11.31 -2.74
C PRO A 35 13.86 -9.87 -3.15
N GLU A 36 13.29 -9.40 -4.27
CA GLU A 36 13.48 -8.06 -4.82
C GLU A 36 12.39 -7.06 -4.41
N ALA A 37 11.33 -7.51 -3.71
CA ALA A 37 10.19 -6.68 -3.33
C ALA A 37 9.67 -6.96 -1.93
N LEU A 38 9.26 -5.92 -1.22
CA LEU A 38 8.49 -6.08 0.01
C LEU A 38 7.02 -6.23 -0.34
N THR A 39 6.44 -7.39 -0.06
CA THR A 39 5.01 -7.67 -0.27
C THR A 39 4.20 -7.39 1.00
N LEU A 40 3.15 -6.58 0.86
CA LEU A 40 2.19 -6.27 1.90
C LEU A 40 0.81 -6.74 1.43
N CYS A 41 0.17 -7.62 2.21
CA CYS A 41 -1.18 -8.10 1.97
C CYS A 41 -2.09 -7.62 3.10
N GLY A 42 -3.36 -7.38 2.81
CA GLY A 42 -4.32 -7.03 3.84
C GLY A 42 -5.62 -6.49 3.28
N LYS A 43 -6.35 -5.77 4.13
CA LYS A 43 -7.65 -5.18 3.78
C LYS A 43 -7.59 -3.67 3.82
N ALA A 44 -8.18 -3.06 2.79
CA ALA A 44 -8.41 -1.63 2.74
C ALA A 44 -9.49 -1.20 3.75
N PRO A 45 -9.58 0.09 4.10
CA PRO A 45 -10.64 0.62 4.96
C PRO A 45 -12.06 0.32 4.45
N SER A 46 -12.23 0.10 3.14
CA SER A 46 -13.47 -0.34 2.52
C SER A 46 -13.85 -1.81 2.83
N GLY A 47 -12.94 -2.57 3.46
CA GLY A 47 -13.06 -4.01 3.71
C GLY A 47 -12.66 -4.88 2.52
N ARG A 48 -12.23 -4.29 1.39
CA ARG A 48 -11.76 -5.01 0.19
C ARG A 48 -10.32 -5.48 0.38
N GLU A 49 -9.97 -6.59 -0.24
CA GLU A 49 -8.61 -7.11 -0.24
C GLU A 49 -7.69 -6.21 -1.09
N ALA A 50 -6.49 -5.96 -0.57
CA ALA A 50 -5.47 -5.15 -1.17
C ALA A 50 -4.11 -5.83 -1.05
N MET A 51 -3.29 -5.67 -2.07
CA MET A 51 -1.89 -6.10 -2.07
C MET A 51 -1.01 -4.99 -2.61
N LEU A 52 0.15 -4.80 -2.00
CA LEU A 52 1.13 -3.81 -2.39
C LEU A 52 2.51 -4.44 -2.42
N PHE A 53 3.16 -4.38 -3.58
CA PHE A 53 4.54 -4.77 -3.78
C PHE A 53 5.39 -3.52 -3.86
N VAL A 54 6.33 -3.37 -2.94
CA VAL A 54 7.26 -2.24 -2.90
C VAL A 54 8.60 -2.70 -3.46
N TYR A 55 8.91 -2.26 -4.68
CA TYR A 55 10.22 -2.43 -5.29
C TYR A 55 11.10 -1.22 -4.99
N ARG A 56 12.39 -1.32 -5.35
CA ARG A 56 13.36 -0.24 -5.17
C ARG A 56 13.02 1.03 -5.95
N GLU A 57 12.45 0.87 -7.15
CA GLU A 57 12.19 2.00 -8.08
C GLU A 57 10.72 2.38 -8.17
N HIS A 58 9.80 1.45 -7.90
CA HIS A 58 8.37 1.63 -8.08
C HIS A 58 7.56 0.74 -7.11
N CYS A 59 6.25 0.95 -7.06
CA CYS A 59 5.31 0.14 -6.31
C CYS A 59 4.24 -0.42 -7.25
N LEU A 60 3.84 -1.67 -7.04
CA LEU A 60 2.69 -2.28 -7.69
C LEU A 60 1.59 -2.49 -6.67
N PHE A 61 0.43 -1.91 -6.92
CA PHE A 61 -0.77 -2.13 -6.13
C PHE A 61 -1.74 -3.02 -6.89
N VAL A 62 -2.34 -3.97 -6.18
CA VAL A 62 -3.38 -4.87 -6.68
C VAL A 62 -4.57 -4.75 -5.75
N GLY A 63 -5.70 -4.26 -6.26
CA GLY A 63 -6.89 -4.05 -5.46
C GLY A 63 -7.83 -3.05 -6.12
N ASP A 64 -8.65 -2.38 -5.32
CA ASP A 64 -9.59 -1.41 -5.85
C ASP A 64 -8.94 -0.02 -6.07
N PRO A 65 -9.10 0.60 -7.26
CA PRO A 65 -8.51 1.90 -7.52
C PRO A 65 -9.09 3.03 -6.66
N GLU A 66 -10.33 2.89 -6.16
CA GLU A 66 -10.92 3.87 -5.25
C GLU A 66 -10.19 3.89 -3.90
N ASP A 67 -9.82 2.71 -3.39
CA ASP A 67 -9.06 2.59 -2.14
C ASP A 67 -7.65 3.18 -2.28
N LEU A 68 -6.98 2.95 -3.43
CA LEU A 68 -5.68 3.56 -3.70
C LEU A 68 -5.77 5.08 -3.83
N ASP A 69 -6.80 5.61 -4.50
CA ASP A 69 -6.99 7.05 -4.64
C ASP A 69 -7.30 7.71 -3.28
N ALA A 70 -8.18 7.09 -2.49
CA ALA A 70 -8.47 7.51 -1.13
C ALA A 70 -7.21 7.49 -0.25
N ALA A 71 -6.36 6.46 -0.37
CA ALA A 71 -5.12 6.36 0.39
C ALA A 71 -4.10 7.44 0.00
N ARG A 72 -4.02 7.78 -1.30
CA ARG A 72 -3.16 8.84 -1.84
C ARG A 72 -3.62 10.24 -1.44
N ASN A 73 -4.92 10.48 -1.44
CA ASN A 73 -5.52 11.77 -1.06
C ASN A 73 -5.73 11.89 0.46
N GLY A 74 -5.57 10.78 1.18
CA GLY A 74 -5.68 10.70 2.63
C GLY A 74 -4.55 11.42 3.35
N ARG A 75 -4.87 12.03 4.50
CA ARG A 75 -3.86 12.62 5.37
C ARG A 75 -3.15 11.49 6.13
N CYS A 76 -1.82 11.57 6.27
CA CYS A 76 -1.05 10.60 7.06
C CYS A 76 -1.74 10.35 8.43
N PRO A 77 -1.94 9.09 8.83
CA PRO A 77 -2.74 8.76 10.01
C PRO A 77 -2.07 9.21 11.31
N ASP A 78 -0.74 9.30 11.34
CA ASP A 78 -0.01 9.89 12.46
C ASP A 78 0.59 11.27 12.05
N ARG A 79 0.31 12.31 12.85
CA ARG A 79 0.90 13.65 12.70
C ARG A 79 2.43 13.65 12.94
N ARG A 80 3.03 12.54 13.38
CA ARG A 80 4.47 12.37 13.57
C ARG A 80 5.23 12.07 12.28
N CYS A 81 4.57 11.65 11.20
CA CYS A 81 5.25 11.47 9.90
C CYS A 81 5.70 12.79 9.25
N GLY A 82 5.46 13.94 9.90
CA GLY A 82 5.91 15.28 9.48
C GLY A 82 7.04 15.87 10.34
N ARG A 83 7.91 15.05 10.94
CA ARG A 83 9.14 15.55 11.56
C ARG A 83 10.37 14.84 11.01
N GLY A 84 11.04 15.51 10.07
CA GLY A 84 12.44 15.27 9.70
C GLY A 84 12.62 14.52 8.41
#